data_AF-A0A957Q1Y3-F1
#
_entry.id   AF-A0A957Q1Y3-F1
#
_cell.length_a   1.000
_cell.length_b   1.000
_cell.length_c   1.000
_cell.angle_alpha   90.00
_cell.angle_beta   90.00
_cell.angle_gamma   90.00
#
_symmetry.space_group_name_H-M   'P 1'
#
loop_
_entity.id
_entity.type
_entity.pdbx_description
1 polymer ?
#
loop_
_entity_poly.entity_id
_entity_poly.type
_entity_poly.pdbx_seq_one_letter_code
_entity_poly.pdbx_strand_id
1 'polypeptide(L)'
;MNTRDLLWYPIAFLAGSMPFSLWVGQYFLGKDIRTVGDANPGATNVLRAGGKGIAALALLLDFLKGALPVGLAHYQLGFSGWALVTLALLPVLGHAFTPFLHGRGGKAVATTGGIWCGLTIWEGPTVGGLLLGCCTYLLGANGWAVLTALSGMV
;
A
#
# COMPACT_ATOMS: atom_id res chain seq x y z
N MET A 1 26.62 -1.47 2.05
CA MET A 1 25.57 -2.18 2.80
C MET A 1 26.22 -3.01 3.88
N ASN A 2 25.90 -2.71 5.13
CA ASN A 2 26.32 -3.50 6.28
C ASN A 2 25.49 -4.79 6.37
N THR A 3 26.02 -5.83 7.03
CA THR A 3 25.28 -7.09 7.23
C THR A 3 23.96 -6.88 8.00
N ARG A 4 23.90 -5.84 8.85
CA ARG A 4 22.68 -5.46 9.58
C ARG A 4 21.57 -4.96 8.66
N ASP A 5 21.92 -4.33 7.54
CA ASP A 5 20.98 -3.77 6.58
C ASP A 5 20.23 -4.89 5.83
N LEU A 6 20.85 -6.07 5.71
CA LEU A 6 20.21 -7.25 5.09
C LEU A 6 18.96 -7.71 5.84
N LEU A 7 18.87 -7.44 7.15
CA LEU A 7 17.67 -7.75 7.94
C LEU A 7 16.47 -6.88 7.56
N TRP A 8 16.70 -5.75 6.89
CA TRP A 8 15.63 -4.82 6.53
C TRP A 8 14.75 -5.35 5.39
N TYR A 9 15.28 -6.18 4.50
CA TYR A 9 14.50 -6.82 3.44
C TYR A 9 13.37 -7.71 3.99
N PRO A 10 13.63 -8.75 4.82
CA PRO A 10 12.55 -9.55 5.38
C PRO A 10 11.60 -8.72 6.25
N ILE A 11 12.10 -7.69 6.96
CA ILE A 11 11.24 -6.76 7.72
C ILE A 11 10.26 -6.03 6.79
N ALA A 12 10.72 -5.49 5.66
CA ALA A 12 9.87 -4.81 4.69
C ALA A 12 8.81 -5.75 4.10
N PHE A 13 9.17 -7.00 3.79
CA PHE A 13 8.22 -8.01 3.33
C PHE A 13 7.15 -8.32 4.38
N LEU A 14 7.58 -8.65 5.60
CA LEU A 14 6.68 -9.00 6.70
C LEU A 14 5.75 -7.84 7.08
N ALA A 15 6.26 -6.60 7.06
CA ALA A 15 5.46 -5.41 7.23
C ALA A 15 4.32 -5.35 6.21
N GLY A 16 4.65 -5.50 4.92
CA GLY A 16 3.66 -5.56 3.84
C GLY A 16 2.64 -6.70 3.97
N SER A 17 3.10 -7.86 4.46
CA SER A 17 2.27 -9.06 4.62
C SER A 17 1.14 -8.93 5.61
N MET A 18 1.19 -7.99 6.56
CA MET A 18 0.08 -7.83 7.52
C MET A 18 -1.22 -7.41 6.80
N PRO A 19 -2.29 -8.23 6.87
CA PRO A 19 -3.55 -7.95 6.19
C PRO A 19 -4.45 -7.04 7.06
N PHE A 20 -3.96 -5.83 7.37
CA PHE A 20 -4.63 -4.91 8.30
C PHE A 20 -6.08 -4.63 7.93
N SER A 21 -6.38 -4.39 6.66
CA SER A 21 -7.76 -4.19 6.20
C SER A 21 -8.69 -5.34 6.59
N LEU A 22 -8.24 -6.59 6.45
CA LEU A 22 -9.02 -7.76 6.85
C LEU A 22 -9.17 -7.84 8.36
N TRP A 23 -8.08 -7.71 9.12
CA TRP A 23 -8.10 -7.80 10.58
C TRP A 23 -8.96 -6.73 11.22
N VAL A 24 -8.75 -5.47 10.84
CA VAL A 24 -9.51 -4.32 11.36
C VAL A 24 -10.97 -4.40 10.92
N GLY A 25 -11.24 -4.75 9.66
CA GLY A 25 -12.60 -4.94 9.16
C GLY A 25 -13.34 -6.04 9.93
N GLN A 26 -12.73 -7.21 10.10
CA GLN A 26 -13.30 -8.32 10.86
C GLN A 26 -13.52 -7.98 12.32
N TYR A 27 -12.54 -7.35 12.97
CA TYR A 27 -12.59 -7.02 14.40
C TYR A 27 -13.69 -6.00 14.71
N PHE A 28 -13.75 -4.89 13.97
CA PHE A 28 -14.69 -3.80 14.28
C PHE A 28 -16.08 -4.00 13.67
N LEU A 29 -16.22 -4.71 12.55
CA LEU A 29 -17.52 -4.92 11.87
C LEU A 29 -18.13 -6.29 12.14
N GLY A 30 -17.40 -7.21 12.78
CA GLY A 30 -17.86 -8.56 13.09
C GLY A 30 -18.14 -9.43 11.85
N LYS A 31 -17.59 -9.07 10.69
CA LYS A 31 -17.87 -9.72 9.39
C LYS A 31 -16.58 -9.91 8.61
N ASP A 32 -16.48 -11.01 7.88
CA ASP A 32 -15.40 -11.20 6.92
C ASP A 32 -15.62 -10.31 5.69
N ILE A 33 -14.78 -9.28 5.53
CA ILE A 33 -14.86 -8.33 4.42
C ILE A 33 -14.65 -8.97 3.05
N ARG A 34 -14.12 -10.21 2.98
CA ARG A 34 -13.97 -10.95 1.71
C ARG A 34 -15.29 -11.52 1.20
N THR A 35 -16.36 -11.43 2.00
CA THR A 35 -17.71 -11.85 1.59
C THR A 35 -18.50 -10.76 0.86
N VAL A 36 -17.92 -9.55 0.72
CA VAL A 36 -18.56 -8.42 0.02
C VAL A 36 -17.71 -7.95 -1.17
N GLY A 37 -18.38 -7.29 -2.12
CA GLY A 37 -17.70 -6.66 -3.25
C GLY A 37 -16.96 -7.65 -4.15
N ASP A 38 -15.67 -7.42 -4.35
CA ASP A 38 -14.79 -8.23 -5.21
C ASP A 38 -13.97 -9.27 -4.41
N ALA A 39 -14.37 -9.55 -3.16
CA ALA A 39 -13.70 -10.47 -2.24
C ALA A 39 -12.22 -10.16 -1.89
N ASN A 40 -11.71 -9.00 -2.32
CA ASN A 40 -10.37 -8.53 -2.01
C ASN A 40 -10.22 -8.13 -0.53
N PRO A 41 -9.14 -8.51 0.18
CA PRO A 41 -8.94 -8.19 1.60
C PRO A 41 -8.42 -6.76 1.83
N GLY A 42 -9.00 -5.76 1.14
CA GLY A 42 -8.56 -4.36 1.17
C GLY A 42 -9.60 -3.38 1.70
N ALA A 43 -9.16 -2.14 1.98
CA ALA A 43 -9.98 -1.09 2.60
C ALA A 43 -11.28 -0.77 1.85
N THR A 44 -11.32 -0.91 0.52
CA THR A 44 -12.55 -0.73 -0.27
C THR A 44 -13.66 -1.70 0.15
N ASN A 45 -13.32 -2.94 0.50
CA ASN A 45 -14.31 -3.91 0.97
C ASN A 45 -14.67 -3.69 2.44
N VAL A 46 -13.76 -3.12 3.27
CA VAL A 46 -14.12 -2.59 4.60
C VAL A 46 -15.18 -1.49 4.46
N LEU A 47 -15.01 -0.59 3.49
CA LEU A 47 -15.98 0.46 3.21
C LEU A 47 -17.34 -0.11 2.78
N ARG A 48 -17.33 -1.09 1.86
CA ARG A 48 -18.54 -1.80 1.41
C ARG A 48 -19.22 -2.60 2.53
N ALA A 49 -18.46 -3.09 3.51
CA ALA A 49 -19.00 -3.75 4.69
C ALA A 49 -19.69 -2.79 5.69
N GLY A 50 -19.65 -1.47 5.43
CA GLY A 50 -20.43 -0.45 6.14
C GLY A 50 -19.63 0.43 7.11
N GLY A 51 -18.31 0.24 7.24
CA GLY A 51 -17.49 1.01 8.17
C GLY A 51 -16.67 2.11 7.52
N LYS A 52 -17.21 3.32 7.31
CA LYS A 52 -16.45 4.44 6.69
C LYS A 52 -15.18 4.80 7.48
N GLY A 53 -15.29 5.01 8.79
CA GLY A 53 -14.13 5.31 9.64
C GLY A 53 -13.16 4.12 9.75
N ILE A 54 -13.69 2.90 9.80
CA ILE A 54 -12.90 1.67 9.84
C ILE A 54 -12.13 1.46 8.53
N ALA A 55 -12.74 1.81 7.39
CA ALA A 55 -12.09 1.77 6.08
C ALA A 55 -10.96 2.81 5.97
N ALA A 56 -11.15 4.01 6.53
CA ALA A 56 -10.08 5.01 6.60
C ALA A 56 -8.91 4.53 7.46
N LEU A 57 -9.17 3.91 8.62
CA LEU A 57 -8.14 3.30 9.46
C LEU A 57 -7.42 2.15 8.73
N ALA A 58 -8.17 1.26 8.09
CA ALA A 58 -7.64 0.16 7.30
C ALA A 58 -6.73 0.66 6.15
N LEU A 59 -7.17 1.70 5.43
CA LEU A 59 -6.39 2.35 4.39
C LEU A 59 -5.10 2.94 4.94
N LEU A 60 -5.18 3.65 6.07
CA LEU A 60 -4.02 4.25 6.73
C LEU A 60 -3.00 3.18 7.14
N LEU A 61 -3.43 2.06 7.72
CA LEU A 61 -2.53 0.98 8.12
C LEU A 61 -1.89 0.29 6.91
N ASP A 62 -2.66 0.02 5.86
CA ASP A 62 -2.14 -0.55 4.61
C ASP A 62 -1.19 0.41 3.87
N PHE A 63 -1.36 1.72 4.06
CA PHE A 63 -0.44 2.74 3.58
C PHE A 63 0.85 2.76 4.42
N LEU A 64 0.73 2.81 5.75
CA LEU A 64 1.88 2.90 6.66
C LEU A 64 2.82 1.71 6.58
N LYS A 65 2.32 0.51 6.32
CA LYS A 65 3.18 -0.67 6.15
C LYS A 65 4.07 -0.62 4.90
N GLY A 66 3.74 0.23 3.92
CA GLY A 66 4.62 0.56 2.81
C GLY A 66 5.54 1.73 3.14
N ALA A 67 4.98 2.79 3.72
CA ALA A 67 5.69 4.04 3.99
C ALA A 67 6.83 3.88 5.00
N LEU A 68 6.55 3.25 6.15
CA LEU A 68 7.51 3.16 7.26
C LEU A 68 8.76 2.35 6.92
N PRO A 69 8.68 1.09 6.45
CA PRO A 69 9.90 0.32 6.19
C PRO A 69 10.73 0.94 5.07
N VAL A 70 10.11 1.46 4.00
CA VAL A 70 10.85 2.05 2.88
C VAL A 70 11.44 3.41 3.24
N GLY A 71 10.68 4.28 3.89
CA GLY A 71 11.18 5.59 4.31
C GLY A 71 12.31 5.50 5.33
N LEU A 72 12.21 4.59 6.30
CA LEU A 72 13.30 4.33 7.24
C LEU A 72 14.52 3.75 6.54
N ALA A 73 14.35 2.86 5.56
CA ALA A 73 15.45 2.33 4.77
C ALA A 73 16.21 3.44 4.05
N HIS A 74 15.47 4.33 3.39
CA HIS A 74 16.04 5.40 2.58
C HIS A 74 16.72 6.46 3.45
N TYR A 75 16.00 7.05 4.41
CA TYR A 75 16.48 8.21 5.16
C TYR A 75 17.39 7.86 6.33
N GLN A 76 17.16 6.73 7.01
CA GLN A 76 17.91 6.39 8.24
C GLN A 76 18.99 5.33 8.02
N LEU A 77 18.78 4.42 7.05
CA LEU A 77 19.72 3.33 6.76
C LEU A 77 20.53 3.57 5.48
N GLY A 78 20.29 4.67 4.77
CA GLY A 78 21.06 5.07 3.58
C GLY A 78 20.87 4.16 2.36
N PHE A 79 19.75 3.43 2.26
CA PHE A 79 19.44 2.64 1.08
C PHE A 79 19.27 3.55 -0.14
N SER A 80 19.93 3.17 -1.23
CA SER A 80 19.88 3.88 -2.51
C SER A 80 20.05 2.93 -3.69
N GLY A 81 19.80 3.43 -4.89
CA GLY A 81 19.93 2.68 -6.15
C GLY A 81 19.12 1.37 -6.14
N TRP A 82 19.70 0.32 -6.71
CA TRP A 82 19.04 -0.99 -6.85
C TRP A 82 18.66 -1.65 -5.52
N ALA A 83 19.40 -1.40 -4.44
CA ALA A 83 19.07 -1.94 -3.12
C ALA A 83 17.76 -1.34 -2.56
N LEU A 84 17.54 -0.04 -2.80
CA LEU A 84 16.29 0.62 -2.41
C LEU A 84 15.12 0.14 -3.27
N VAL A 85 15.33 -0.04 -4.59
CA VAL A 85 14.31 -0.53 -5.51
C VAL A 85 13.84 -1.93 -5.11
N THR A 86 14.77 -2.86 -4.85
CA THR A 86 14.42 -4.21 -4.43
C THR A 86 13.69 -4.20 -3.08
N LEU A 87 14.12 -3.38 -2.14
CA LEU A 87 13.46 -3.23 -0.84
C LEU A 87 12.05 -2.64 -0.96
N ALA A 88 11.84 -1.66 -1.84
CA ALA A 88 10.54 -1.03 -2.07
C ALA A 88 9.51 -1.98 -2.70
N LEU A 89 9.94 -3.01 -3.43
CA LEU A 89 9.05 -4.04 -3.97
C LEU A 89 8.54 -5.01 -2.88
N LEU A 90 9.27 -5.18 -1.77
CA LEU A 90 8.96 -6.20 -0.78
C LEU A 90 7.64 -5.96 -0.04
N PRO A 91 7.26 -4.74 0.39
CA PRO A 91 5.95 -4.54 1.00
C PRO A 91 4.78 -4.84 0.03
N VAL A 92 4.96 -4.58 -1.27
CA VAL A 92 3.97 -4.90 -2.32
C VAL A 92 3.82 -6.42 -2.44
N LEU A 93 4.93 -7.14 -2.56
CA LEU A 93 4.93 -8.60 -2.64
C LEU A 93 4.37 -9.22 -1.36
N GLY A 94 4.75 -8.70 -0.19
CA GLY A 94 4.22 -9.12 1.09
C GLY A 94 2.71 -8.98 1.15
N HIS A 95 2.17 -7.84 0.69
CA HIS A 95 0.73 -7.60 0.67
C HIS A 95 -0.02 -8.48 -0.33
N ALA A 96 0.52 -8.68 -1.53
CA ALA A 96 -0.10 -9.47 -2.60
C ALA A 96 -0.04 -10.98 -2.32
N PHE A 97 1.09 -11.46 -1.79
CA PHE A 97 1.36 -12.87 -1.50
C PHE A 97 1.48 -13.11 0.01
N THR A 98 0.61 -12.47 0.78
CA THR A 98 0.66 -12.56 2.24
C THR A 98 0.57 -14.02 2.74
N PRO A 99 1.53 -14.47 3.57
CA PRO A 99 1.47 -15.80 4.18
C PRO A 99 0.23 -15.99 5.06
N PHE A 100 -0.27 -14.92 5.69
CA PHE A 100 -1.44 -14.95 6.56
C PHE A 100 -2.73 -15.34 5.84
N LEU A 101 -2.77 -15.20 4.51
CA LEU A 101 -3.91 -15.58 3.67
C LEU A 101 -3.52 -16.63 2.63
N HIS A 102 -2.53 -17.48 2.93
CA HIS A 102 -2.08 -18.56 2.04
C HIS A 102 -1.70 -18.06 0.63
N GLY A 103 -1.05 -16.90 0.55
CA GLY A 103 -0.65 -16.26 -0.70
C GLY A 103 -1.77 -15.54 -1.46
N ARG A 104 -2.99 -15.44 -0.89
CA ARG A 104 -4.14 -14.74 -1.50
C ARG A 104 -4.36 -13.37 -0.85
N GLY A 105 -3.44 -12.45 -1.12
CA GLY A 105 -3.46 -11.09 -0.61
C GLY A 105 -4.30 -10.11 -1.42
N GLY A 106 -3.96 -8.82 -1.32
CA GLY A 106 -4.70 -7.74 -1.97
C GLY A 106 -3.94 -7.06 -3.12
N LYS A 107 -4.60 -6.08 -3.77
CA LYS A 107 -4.09 -5.33 -4.93
C LYS A 107 -2.93 -4.35 -4.63
N ALA A 108 -2.54 -4.16 -3.38
CA ALA A 108 -1.39 -3.35 -2.94
C ALA A 108 -1.44 -1.84 -3.27
N VAL A 109 -2.56 -1.29 -3.72
CA VAL A 109 -2.67 0.13 -4.11
C VAL A 109 -2.26 1.08 -2.98
N ALA A 110 -2.81 0.88 -1.77
CA ALA A 110 -2.49 1.69 -0.61
C ALA A 110 -1.02 1.54 -0.17
N THR A 111 -0.50 0.31 -0.19
CA THR A 111 0.90 0.00 0.11
C THR A 111 1.84 0.74 -0.84
N THR A 112 1.56 0.73 -2.15
CA THR A 112 2.34 1.45 -3.17
C THR A 112 2.29 2.96 -2.94
N GLY A 113 1.12 3.52 -2.64
CA GLY A 113 1.00 4.94 -2.26
C GLY A 113 1.83 5.27 -1.01
N GLY A 114 1.87 4.36 -0.04
CA GLY A 114 2.71 4.47 1.15
C GLY A 114 4.19 4.48 0.82
N ILE A 115 4.65 3.58 -0.04
CA ILE A 115 6.04 3.51 -0.50
C ILE A 115 6.47 4.85 -1.12
N TRP A 116 5.67 5.39 -2.04
CA TRP A 116 5.93 6.71 -2.62
C TRP A 116 5.98 7.80 -1.56
N CYS A 117 5.08 7.79 -0.58
CA CYS A 117 5.11 8.73 0.53
C CYS A 117 6.41 8.63 1.33
N GLY A 118 6.85 7.41 1.63
CA GLY A 118 8.06 7.14 2.39
C GLY A 118 9.33 7.57 1.64
N LEU A 119 9.31 7.56 0.30
CA LEU A 119 10.45 7.95 -0.54
C LEU A 119 10.52 9.45 -0.83
N THR A 120 9.40 10.14 -0.79
CA THR A 120 9.28 11.52 -1.32
C THR A 120 8.73 12.51 -0.28
N ILE A 121 8.57 12.10 0.97
CA ILE A 121 8.05 12.95 2.07
C ILE A 121 6.77 13.68 1.63
N TRP A 122 5.76 12.91 1.19
CA TRP A 122 4.45 13.37 0.71
C TRP A 122 4.39 13.97 -0.70
N GLU A 123 5.49 14.35 -1.34
CA GLU A 123 5.45 14.94 -2.69
C GLU A 123 4.83 13.98 -3.72
N GLY A 124 5.26 12.72 -3.75
CA GLY A 124 4.73 11.71 -4.66
C GLY A 124 3.23 11.46 -4.48
N PRO A 125 2.74 11.14 -3.27
CA PRO A 125 1.29 10.96 -3.03
C PRO A 125 0.45 12.19 -3.32
N THR A 126 0.96 13.40 -3.04
CA THR A 126 0.21 14.64 -3.30
C THR A 126 0.12 14.92 -4.80
N VAL A 127 1.24 14.87 -5.52
CA VAL A 127 1.27 15.05 -6.98
C VAL A 127 0.46 13.95 -7.68
N GLY A 128 0.69 12.69 -7.33
CA GLY A 128 -0.05 11.56 -7.88
C GLY A 128 -1.54 11.61 -7.58
N GLY A 129 -1.93 12.00 -6.36
CA GLY A 129 -3.33 12.17 -5.98
C GLY A 129 -4.02 13.32 -6.72
N LEU A 130 -3.35 14.46 -6.87
CA LEU A 130 -3.85 15.61 -7.61
C LEU A 130 -3.98 15.30 -9.10
N LEU A 131 -2.96 14.67 -9.69
CA LEU A 131 -2.99 14.22 -11.09
C LEU A 131 -4.10 13.20 -11.31
N LEU A 132 -4.26 12.22 -10.41
CA LEU A 132 -5.33 11.24 -10.51
C LEU A 132 -6.70 11.90 -10.40
N GLY A 133 -6.88 12.84 -9.46
CA GLY A 133 -8.11 13.63 -9.33
C GLY A 133 -8.41 14.45 -10.59
N CYS A 134 -7.40 15.11 -11.15
CA CYS A 134 -7.51 15.89 -12.38
C CYS A 134 -7.83 14.99 -13.59
N CYS A 135 -7.10 13.90 -13.78
CA CYS A 135 -7.30 12.97 -14.88
C CYS A 135 -8.65 12.26 -14.77
N THR A 136 -9.11 11.89 -13.58
CA THR A 136 -10.46 11.31 -13.41
C THR A 136 -11.56 12.32 -13.64
N TYR A 137 -11.35 13.60 -13.31
CA TYR A 137 -12.26 14.68 -13.65
C TYR A 137 -12.34 14.92 -15.18
N LEU A 138 -11.21 14.88 -15.88
CA LEU A 138 -11.12 15.16 -17.32
C LEU A 138 -11.48 13.97 -18.22
N LEU A 139 -11.06 12.76 -17.83
CA LEU A 139 -11.17 11.54 -18.65
C LEU A 139 -12.25 10.58 -18.14
N GLY A 140 -12.85 10.85 -16.98
CA GLY A 140 -13.74 9.95 -16.26
C GLY A 140 -13.01 8.88 -15.47
N ALA A 141 -13.75 8.14 -14.63
CA ALA A 141 -13.19 7.09 -13.77
C ALA A 141 -12.91 5.78 -14.54
N ASN A 142 -11.93 5.81 -15.45
CA ASN A 142 -11.49 4.67 -16.24
C ASN A 142 -9.98 4.40 -16.08
N GLY A 143 -9.52 3.26 -16.61
CA GLY A 143 -8.12 2.85 -16.50
C GLY A 143 -7.13 3.84 -17.12
N TRP A 144 -7.55 4.59 -18.14
CA TRP A 144 -6.70 5.59 -18.79
C TRP A 144 -6.37 6.76 -17.87
N ALA A 145 -7.34 7.22 -17.07
CA ALA A 145 -7.12 8.25 -16.07
C ALA A 145 -6.06 7.84 -15.02
N VAL A 146 -6.00 6.55 -14.69
CA VAL A 146 -4.99 6.02 -13.77
C VAL A 146 -3.61 5.97 -14.44
N LEU A 147 -3.54 5.46 -15.67
CA LEU A 147 -2.27 5.34 -16.40
C LEU A 147 -1.62 6.70 -16.69
N THR A 148 -2.41 7.70 -17.10
CA THR A 148 -1.92 9.05 -17.37
C THR A 148 -1.44 9.74 -16.09
N ALA A 149 -2.20 9.63 -14.99
CA ALA A 149 -1.80 10.18 -13.71
C ALA A 149 -0.48 9.57 -13.20
N LEU A 150 -0.28 8.26 -13.36
CA LEU A 150 0.96 7.58 -12.96
C LEU A 150 2.14 7.95 -13.86
N SER A 151 1.92 8.16 -15.16
CA SER A 151 2.98 8.60 -16.07
C SER A 151 3.51 10.00 -15.75
N GLY A 152 2.70 10.86 -15.11
CA GLY A 152 3.13 12.18 -14.66
C GLY A 152 3.93 12.19 -13.35
N MET A 153 4.17 11.02 -12.74
CA MET A 153 4.97 10.87 -11.52
C MET A 153 6.44 10.49 -11.77
N VAL A 154 6.82 10.22 -13.03
CA VAL A 154 8.18 9.82 -13.46
C VAL A 154 8.81 10.96 -14.25
#